data_AF-A0A1F9L7U5-F1
#
_entry.id   AF-A0A1F9L7U5-F1
#
_cell.length_a   1.000
_cell.length_b   1.000
_cell.length_c   1.000
_cell.angle_alpha   90.00
_cell.angle_beta   90.00
_cell.angle_gamma   90.00
#
_symmetry.space_group_name_H-M   'P 1'
#
loop_
_entity.id
_entity.type
_entity.pdbx_description
1 polymer ?
#
loop_
_entity_poly.entity_id
_entity_poly.type
_entity_poly.pdbx_seq_one_letter_code
_entity_poly.pdbx_strand_id
1 'polypeptide(L)'
;MPTTSFLPLPAILALAVLLAATPAKAADACDKHLKMTCTNCHPLKVACEQIGNHPNELKEILSRMRLNGAELSRSDIEAMATCMSQPSEAAKAACGK
;
A
#
# COMPACT_ATOMS: atom_id res chain seq x y z
N MET A 1 51.04 17.94 -23.16
CA MET A 1 50.04 17.33 -24.07
C MET A 1 48.84 16.94 -23.22
N PRO A 2 47.68 17.61 -23.35
CA PRO A 2 46.49 17.27 -22.57
C PRO A 2 45.75 16.11 -23.24
N THR A 3 45.57 15.00 -22.53
CA THR A 3 44.65 13.92 -22.93
C THR A 3 43.26 14.26 -22.42
N THR A 4 42.43 14.81 -23.30
CA THR A 4 40.99 14.99 -23.07
C THR A 4 40.30 13.63 -23.21
N SER A 5 40.03 12.99 -22.07
CA SER A 5 39.20 11.79 -21.99
C SER A 5 37.74 12.18 -22.22
N PHE A 6 37.26 11.95 -23.44
CA PHE A 6 35.84 11.97 -23.77
C PHE A 6 35.16 10.74 -23.17
N LEU A 7 34.36 10.94 -22.13
CA LEU A 7 33.40 9.95 -21.64
C LEU A 7 32.30 9.75 -22.71
N PRO A 8 32.01 8.51 -23.14
CA PRO A 8 31.04 8.25 -24.19
C PRO A 8 29.62 8.58 -23.69
N LEU A 9 28.95 9.45 -24.44
CA LEU A 9 27.61 9.99 -24.17
C LEU A 9 26.41 9.02 -24.21
N PRO A 10 26.45 7.75 -24.72
CA PRO A 10 25.24 6.92 -24.76
C PRO A 10 24.96 6.16 -23.46
N ALA A 11 25.86 6.19 -22.45
CA ALA A 11 25.68 5.42 -21.22
C ALA A 11 24.67 6.02 -20.23
N ILE A 12 24.28 7.30 -20.40
CA ILE A 12 23.41 8.01 -19.44
C ILE A 12 21.91 7.71 -19.70
N LEU A 13 21.53 7.26 -20.91
CA LEU A 13 20.13 7.01 -21.23
C LEU A 13 19.57 5.67 -20.73
N ALA A 14 20.43 4.69 -20.37
CA ALA A 14 19.98 3.35 -19.98
C ALA A 14 19.50 3.25 -18.52
N LEU A 15 19.76 4.27 -17.68
CA LEU A 15 19.43 4.25 -16.25
C LEU A 15 18.05 4.83 -15.92
N ALA A 16 17.32 5.36 -16.91
CA ALA A 16 15.99 5.95 -16.69
C ALA A 16 14.83 4.95 -16.77
N VAL A 17 15.06 3.72 -17.23
CA VAL A 17 13.99 2.73 -17.48
C VAL A 17 13.74 1.79 -16.29
N LEU A 18 14.61 1.78 -15.28
CA LEU A 18 14.51 0.87 -14.13
C LEU A 18 13.66 1.39 -12.95
N LEU A 19 13.08 2.60 -13.06
CA LEU A 19 12.14 3.14 -12.05
C LEU A 19 10.66 2.85 -12.34
N ALA A 20 10.35 1.92 -13.24
CA ALA A 20 9.01 1.33 -13.30
C ALA A 20 8.85 0.31 -12.16
N ALA A 21 8.81 0.82 -10.92
CA ALA A 21 8.39 0.05 -9.76
C ALA A 21 6.98 -0.47 -10.02
N THR A 22 6.88 -1.77 -10.28
CA THR A 22 5.66 -2.49 -10.60
C THR A 22 4.70 -2.50 -9.39
N PRO A 23 3.52 -1.86 -9.47
CA PRO A 23 2.58 -1.83 -8.33
C PRO A 23 1.70 -3.10 -8.23
N ALA A 24 1.93 -4.13 -9.05
CA ALA A 24 0.99 -5.23 -9.23
C ALA A 24 0.92 -6.26 -8.07
N LYS A 25 1.90 -6.27 -7.15
CA LYS A 25 1.93 -7.25 -6.02
C LYS A 25 1.24 -6.79 -4.74
N ALA A 26 0.75 -5.55 -4.66
CA ALA A 26 0.12 -5.02 -3.44
C ALA A 26 -1.35 -5.48 -3.25
N ALA A 27 -2.04 -5.83 -4.33
CA ALA A 27 -3.48 -6.13 -4.33
C ALA A 27 -3.85 -7.43 -3.58
N ASP A 28 -3.02 -8.47 -3.68
CA ASP A 28 -3.26 -9.79 -3.07
C ASP A 28 -2.91 -9.80 -1.57
N ALA A 29 -1.87 -9.05 -1.19
CA ALA A 29 -1.45 -8.90 0.19
C ALA A 29 -2.53 -8.23 1.06
N CYS A 30 -3.37 -7.41 0.42
CA CYS A 30 -4.35 -6.61 1.11
C CYS A 30 -5.56 -7.39 1.62
N ASP A 31 -6.19 -8.24 0.81
CA ASP A 31 -7.34 -9.06 1.29
C ASP A 31 -6.92 -9.92 2.48
N LYS A 32 -5.73 -10.51 2.40
CA LYS A 32 -5.17 -11.30 3.49
C LYS A 32 -4.92 -10.47 4.75
N HIS A 33 -4.36 -9.27 4.62
CA HIS A 33 -4.16 -8.36 5.76
C HIS A 33 -5.49 -7.87 6.35
N LEU A 34 -6.46 -7.51 5.51
CA LEU A 34 -7.79 -7.07 5.96
C LEU A 34 -8.49 -8.15 6.77
N LYS A 35 -8.48 -9.40 6.27
CA LYS A 35 -9.10 -10.53 6.98
C LYS A 35 -8.35 -10.85 8.27
N MET A 36 -7.04 -11.07 8.22
CA MET A 36 -6.30 -11.49 9.43
C MET A 36 -6.26 -10.40 10.51
N THR A 37 -6.15 -9.12 10.11
CA THR A 37 -5.94 -8.04 11.07
C THR A 37 -7.25 -7.46 11.59
N CYS A 38 -8.26 -7.26 10.72
CA CYS A 38 -9.49 -6.58 11.14
C CYS A 38 -10.52 -7.50 11.78
N THR A 39 -10.47 -8.82 11.55
CA THR A 39 -11.51 -9.75 12.02
C THR A 39 -11.33 -10.26 13.45
N ASN A 40 -10.17 -10.00 14.07
CA ASN A 40 -9.91 -10.41 15.46
C ASN A 40 -10.70 -9.58 16.49
N CYS A 41 -11.03 -8.33 16.16
CA CYS A 41 -11.71 -7.41 17.07
C CYS A 41 -13.14 -7.05 16.62
N HIS A 42 -13.37 -6.99 15.31
CA HIS A 42 -14.63 -6.54 14.73
C HIS A 42 -15.02 -7.43 13.55
N PRO A 43 -16.31 -7.52 13.19
CA PRO A 43 -16.70 -8.23 11.97
C PRO A 43 -16.14 -7.52 10.74
N LEU A 44 -15.77 -8.30 9.71
CA LEU A 44 -15.20 -7.80 8.45
C LEU A 44 -16.03 -6.67 7.82
N LYS A 45 -17.35 -6.69 8.01
CA LYS A 45 -18.28 -5.64 7.55
C LYS A 45 -17.86 -4.23 7.98
N VAL A 46 -17.35 -4.06 9.20
CA VAL A 46 -16.91 -2.75 9.71
C VAL A 46 -15.71 -2.25 8.92
N ALA A 47 -14.78 -3.13 8.54
CA ALA A 47 -13.66 -2.76 7.69
C ALA A 47 -14.11 -2.48 6.24
N CYS A 48 -15.11 -3.22 5.74
CA CYS A 48 -15.72 -3.01 4.43
C CYS A 48 -16.44 -1.64 4.30
N GLU A 49 -16.90 -1.05 5.41
CA GLU A 49 -17.47 0.30 5.39
C GLU A 49 -16.41 1.37 5.08
N GLN A 50 -15.13 1.09 5.40
CA GLN A 50 -14.04 2.06 5.29
C GLN A 50 -13.26 1.97 3.96
N ILE A 51 -13.36 0.86 3.22
CA ILE A 51 -12.69 0.76 1.90
C ILE A 51 -13.27 1.77 0.91
N GLY A 52 -12.34 2.40 0.16
CA GLY A 52 -12.59 3.50 -0.77
C GLY A 52 -12.41 4.89 -0.14
N ASN A 53 -12.25 4.99 1.19
CA ASN A 53 -12.01 6.27 1.85
C ASN A 53 -10.60 6.81 1.56
N HIS A 54 -10.42 8.11 1.83
CA HIS A 54 -9.14 8.76 1.61
C HIS A 54 -8.05 8.17 2.52
N PRO A 55 -6.82 7.95 2.03
CA PRO A 55 -5.77 7.29 2.82
C PRO A 55 -5.45 7.99 4.14
N ASN A 56 -5.53 9.32 4.21
CA ASN A 56 -5.31 10.04 5.48
C ASN A 56 -6.37 9.74 6.54
N GLU A 57 -7.64 9.65 6.15
CA GLU A 57 -8.74 9.28 7.05
C GLU A 57 -8.57 7.85 7.57
N LEU A 58 -8.18 6.94 6.68
CA LEU A 58 -7.86 5.55 7.03
C LEU A 58 -6.69 5.46 8.01
N LYS A 59 -5.61 6.25 7.80
CA LYS A 59 -4.48 6.31 8.72
C LYS A 59 -4.92 6.77 10.12
N GLU A 60 -5.83 7.74 10.22
CA GLU A 60 -6.37 8.18 11.50
C GLU A 60 -7.19 7.08 12.19
N ILE A 61 -8.08 6.40 11.46
CA ILE A 61 -8.86 5.27 11.97
C ILE A 61 -7.93 4.17 12.50
N LEU A 62 -6.96 3.73 11.70
CA LEU A 62 -6.02 2.68 12.07
C LEU A 62 -5.10 3.08 13.22
N SER A 63 -4.71 4.36 13.29
CA SER A 63 -3.95 4.89 14.43
C SER A 63 -4.75 4.84 15.72
N ARG A 64 -6.06 5.16 15.68
CA ARG A 64 -6.95 4.99 16.84
C ARG A 64 -7.09 3.52 17.23
N MET A 65 -7.21 2.61 16.27
CA MET A 65 -7.24 1.16 16.55
C MET A 65 -5.97 0.71 17.27
N ARG A 66 -4.79 1.17 16.83
CA ARG A 66 -3.52 0.89 17.51
C ARG A 66 -3.53 1.39 18.96
N LEU A 67 -3.99 2.63 19.19
CA LEU A 67 -4.09 3.19 20.53
C LEU A 67 -5.06 2.41 21.43
N ASN A 68 -6.05 1.73 20.83
CA ASN A 68 -7.02 0.88 21.52
C ASN A 68 -6.59 -0.60 21.59
N GLY A 69 -5.33 -0.93 21.28
CA GLY A 69 -4.77 -2.27 21.49
C GLY A 69 -4.68 -3.15 20.24
N ALA A 70 -4.97 -2.63 19.04
CA ALA A 70 -4.67 -3.37 17.82
C ALA A 70 -3.16 -3.45 17.59
N GLU A 71 -2.65 -4.65 17.31
CA GLU A 71 -1.24 -4.89 17.00
C GLU A 71 -0.90 -4.43 15.56
N LEU A 72 -0.77 -3.11 15.40
CA LEU A 72 -0.45 -2.47 14.13
C LEU A 72 0.85 -1.68 14.25
N SER A 73 1.87 -2.02 13.47
CA SER A 73 3.04 -1.15 13.34
C SER A 73 2.70 0.12 12.55
N ARG A 74 3.58 1.13 12.59
CA ARG A 74 3.41 2.32 11.74
C ARG A 74 3.43 1.97 10.25
N SER A 75 4.25 0.99 9.87
CA SER A 75 4.33 0.48 8.50
C SER A 75 3.02 -0.19 8.08
N ASP A 76 2.41 -0.97 8.98
CA ASP A 76 1.13 -1.65 8.69
C ASP A 76 0.00 -0.65 8.48
N ILE A 77 -0.03 0.41 9.29
CA ILE A 77 -1.01 1.50 9.15
C ILE A 77 -0.91 2.13 7.77
N GLU A 78 0.31 2.42 7.31
CA GLU A 78 0.53 3.04 6.00
C GLU A 78 0.16 2.10 4.85
N ALA A 79 0.61 0.85 4.90
CA ALA A 79 0.30 -0.16 3.89
C ALA A 79 -1.21 -0.45 3.82
N MET A 80 -1.88 -0.59 4.96
CA MET A 80 -3.32 -0.82 5.03
C MET A 80 -4.11 0.39 4.54
N ALA A 81 -3.74 1.61 4.93
CA ALA A 81 -4.44 2.80 4.47
C ALA A 81 -4.33 2.98 2.95
N THR A 82 -3.14 2.78 2.38
CA THR A 82 -2.94 2.79 0.93
C THR A 82 -3.82 1.73 0.28
N CYS A 83 -3.81 0.49 0.78
CA CYS A 83 -4.64 -0.52 0.17
C CYS A 83 -6.14 -0.23 0.30
N MET A 84 -6.62 0.09 1.50
CA MET A 84 -8.05 0.33 1.72
C MET A 84 -8.56 1.53 0.93
N SER A 85 -7.70 2.50 0.60
CA SER A 85 -8.05 3.62 -0.29
C SER A 85 -8.14 3.23 -1.76
N GLN A 86 -7.44 2.18 -2.18
CA GLN A 86 -7.41 1.67 -3.56
C GLN A 86 -7.60 0.14 -3.54
N PRO A 87 -8.78 -0.34 -3.11
CA PRO A 87 -8.99 -1.76 -2.89
C PRO A 87 -8.97 -2.52 -4.21
N SER A 88 -8.43 -3.73 -4.19
CA SER A 88 -8.47 -4.65 -5.33
C SER A 88 -9.91 -5.07 -5.64
N GLU A 89 -10.17 -5.52 -6.87
CA GLU A 89 -11.50 -6.02 -7.25
C GLU A 89 -11.93 -7.22 -6.38
N ALA A 90 -10.99 -8.05 -5.95
CA ALA A 90 -11.26 -9.14 -5.01
C ALA A 90 -11.71 -8.61 -3.64
N ALA A 91 -11.07 -7.56 -3.12
CA ALA A 91 -11.46 -6.93 -1.85
C ALA A 91 -12.83 -6.23 -1.96
N LYS A 92 -13.12 -5.58 -3.09
CA LYS A 92 -14.45 -5.01 -3.37
C LYS A 92 -15.53 -6.09 -3.40
N ALA A 93 -15.30 -7.17 -4.16
CA ALA A 93 -16.21 -8.31 -4.24
C ALA A 93 -16.44 -8.99 -2.88
N ALA A 94 -15.39 -9.18 -2.08
CA ALA A 94 -15.49 -9.73 -0.72
C ALA A 94 -16.33 -8.83 0.21
N CYS A 95 -16.36 -7.53 -0.05
CA CYS A 95 -17.15 -6.54 0.67
C CYS A 95 -18.50 -6.22 0.01
N GLY A 96 -18.86 -6.88 -1.09
CA GLY A 96 -20.09 -6.64 -1.84
C GLY A 96 -20.20 -5.24 -2.46
N LYS A 97 -19.06 -4.63 -2.80
CA LYS A 97 -18.95 -3.32 -3.48
C LYS A 97 -18.52 -3.46 -4.93
#